data_AF-A0A8R2F928-F1
#
_entry.id   AF-A0A8R2F928-F1
#
_cell.length_a   1.000
_cell.length_b   1.000
_cell.length_c   1.000
_cell.angle_alpha   90.00
_cell.angle_beta   90.00
_cell.angle_gamma   90.00
#
_symmetry.space_group_name_H-M   'P 1'
#
loop_
_entity.id
_entity.type
_entity.pdbx_description
1 polymer ?
#
loop_
_entity_poly.entity_id
_entity_poly.type
_entity_poly.pdbx_seq_one_letter_code
_entity_poly.pdbx_strand_id
1 'polypeptide(L)'
;MENPLDWYAEAKSVIDSEISLLNHISISSLVVSDGVYLNIETLENQKFCVLLNKQGFRVVAKAFDQDTNTSQFSYETHFALLSNISKSYSRRFNELVAVKLNEVAGSCKDTDN
;
A
#
# COMPACT_ATOMS: atom_id res chain seq x y z
N MET A 1 -0.75 23.99 -16.39
CA MET A 1 0.15 22.91 -16.84
C MET A 1 0.11 21.89 -15.73
N GLU A 2 -0.61 20.79 -15.91
CA GLU A 2 -0.69 19.73 -14.90
C GLU A 2 0.73 19.19 -14.69
N ASN A 3 1.17 19.11 -13.43
CA ASN A 3 2.46 18.49 -13.14
C ASN A 3 2.43 17.06 -13.68
N PRO A 4 3.43 16.61 -14.47
CA PRO A 4 3.51 15.21 -14.84
C PRO A 4 3.50 14.39 -13.55
N LEU A 5 2.51 13.49 -13.42
CA LEU A 5 2.42 12.62 -12.26
C LEU A 5 3.72 11.83 -12.14
N ASP A 6 4.45 12.09 -11.06
CA ASP A 6 5.64 11.33 -10.72
C ASP A 6 5.21 10.04 -10.02
N TRP A 7 4.99 9.00 -10.82
CA TRP A 7 4.60 7.69 -10.32
C TRP A 7 5.61 7.12 -9.33
N TYR A 8 6.89 7.43 -9.47
CA TYR A 8 7.92 6.98 -8.53
C TYR A 8 7.80 7.69 -7.18
N ALA A 9 7.49 8.99 -7.17
CA ALA A 9 7.22 9.72 -5.93
C ALA A 9 5.97 9.17 -5.22
N GLU A 10 4.90 8.91 -5.95
CA GLU A 10 3.68 8.30 -5.40
C GLU A 10 3.95 6.90 -4.83
N ALA A 11 4.64 6.05 -5.58
CA ALA A 11 5.05 4.72 -5.12
C ALA A 11 5.89 4.77 -3.84
N LYS A 12 6.82 5.73 -3.73
CA LYS A 12 7.62 5.92 -2.51
C LYS A 12 6.75 6.34 -1.32
N SER A 13 5.82 7.26 -1.53
CA SER A 13 4.87 7.67 -0.49
C SER A 13 4.07 6.47 0.04
N VAL A 14 3.59 5.60 -0.86
CA VAL A 14 2.90 4.35 -0.48
C VAL A 14 3.84 3.37 0.24
N ILE A 15 5.08 3.22 -0.21
CA ILE A 15 6.05 2.36 0.49
C ILE A 15 6.25 2.86 1.92
N ASP A 16 6.50 4.15 2.09
CA ASP A 16 6.79 4.74 3.40
C ASP A 16 5.59 4.62 4.37
N SER A 17 4.36 4.71 3.86
CA SER A 17 3.15 4.54 4.70
C SER A 17 2.88 3.09 5.07
N GLU A 18 3.11 2.15 4.14
CA GLU A 18 2.64 0.76 4.29
C GLU A 18 3.71 -0.23 4.75
N ILE A 19 5.01 0.14 4.74
CA ILE A 19 6.12 -0.79 5.04
C ILE A 19 6.01 -1.47 6.41
N SER A 20 5.40 -0.81 7.40
CA SER A 20 5.21 -1.36 8.75
C SER A 20 4.03 -2.33 8.89
N LEU A 21 3.19 -2.42 7.85
CA LEU A 21 1.93 -3.19 7.82
C LEU A 21 2.02 -4.41 6.89
N LEU A 22 3.16 -4.62 6.26
CA LEU A 22 3.43 -5.66 5.26
C LEU A 22 4.74 -6.39 5.61
N ASN A 23 4.95 -7.57 5.04
CA ASN A 23 6.24 -8.25 5.17
C ASN A 23 7.29 -7.62 4.23
N HIS A 24 6.87 -7.19 3.04
CA HIS A 24 7.73 -6.52 2.07
C HIS A 24 6.91 -5.62 1.16
N ILE A 25 7.45 -4.46 0.81
CA ILE A 25 6.96 -3.61 -0.28
C ILE A 25 8.13 -2.90 -0.96
N SER A 26 8.18 -2.94 -2.28
CA SER A 26 9.23 -2.25 -3.05
C SER A 26 8.78 -1.94 -4.47
N ILE A 27 9.48 -1.03 -5.15
CA ILE A 27 9.33 -0.84 -6.59
C ILE A 27 9.86 -2.09 -7.30
N SER A 28 9.10 -2.58 -8.28
CA SER A 28 9.46 -3.72 -9.12
C SER A 28 10.52 -3.33 -10.16
N SER A 29 11.26 -4.31 -10.67
CA SER A 29 12.17 -4.11 -11.80
C SER A 29 11.46 -3.92 -13.15
N LEU A 30 10.14 -4.13 -13.22
CA LEU A 30 9.35 -3.95 -14.43
C LEU A 30 9.22 -2.48 -14.80
N VAL A 31 9.20 -2.21 -16.11
CA VAL A 31 9.08 -0.86 -16.68
C VAL A 31 7.78 -0.75 -17.47
N VAL A 32 7.10 0.37 -17.32
CA VAL A 32 5.88 0.73 -18.07
C VAL A 32 5.94 2.19 -18.48
N SER A 33 5.25 2.54 -19.56
CA SER A 33 5.23 3.90 -20.10
C SER A 33 4.39 4.89 -19.27
N ASP A 34 3.31 4.43 -18.65
CA ASP A 34 2.43 5.25 -17.81
C ASP A 34 2.08 4.49 -16.53
N GLY A 35 2.92 4.65 -15.52
CA GLY A 35 2.77 4.04 -14.20
C GLY A 35 4.08 3.56 -13.61
N VAL A 36 3.95 2.77 -12.55
CA VAL A 36 5.05 2.08 -11.88
C VAL A 36 4.53 0.76 -11.31
N TYR A 37 5.38 -0.27 -11.29
CA TYR A 37 5.04 -1.54 -10.67
C TYR A 37 5.57 -1.60 -9.23
N LEU A 38 4.78 -2.17 -8.34
CA LEU A 38 5.09 -2.43 -6.94
C LEU A 38 5.05 -3.94 -6.69
N ASN A 39 6.04 -4.43 -5.95
CA ASN A 39 6.05 -5.78 -5.40
C ASN A 39 5.62 -5.72 -3.94
N ILE A 40 4.65 -6.56 -3.56
CA ILE A 40 4.06 -6.58 -2.22
C ILE A 40 4.04 -8.01 -1.69
N GLU A 41 4.64 -8.23 -0.53
CA GLU A 41 4.46 -9.45 0.27
C GLU A 41 3.59 -9.13 1.48
N THR A 42 2.42 -9.76 1.54
CA THR A 42 1.51 -9.59 2.67
C THR A 42 2.02 -10.30 3.91
N LEU A 43 1.44 -9.98 5.07
CA LEU A 43 1.75 -10.66 6.34
C LEU A 43 1.44 -12.17 6.31
N GLU A 44 0.60 -12.62 5.37
CA GLU A 44 0.31 -14.03 5.10
C GLU A 44 1.31 -14.68 4.12
N ASN A 45 2.41 -14.02 3.79
CA ASN A 45 3.43 -14.45 2.82
C ASN A 45 2.91 -14.64 1.39
N GLN A 46 1.86 -13.89 1.02
CA GLN A 46 1.35 -13.87 -0.35
C GLN A 46 2.06 -12.76 -1.13
N LYS A 47 2.56 -13.11 -2.32
CA LYS A 47 3.30 -12.19 -3.18
C LYS A 47 2.41 -11.68 -4.31
N PHE A 48 2.52 -10.39 -4.57
CA PHE A 48 1.79 -9.72 -5.64
C PHE A 48 2.71 -8.77 -6.38
N CYS A 49 2.48 -8.65 -7.68
CA CYS A 49 2.94 -7.50 -8.46
C CYS A 49 1.72 -6.65 -8.80
N VAL A 50 1.85 -5.34 -8.60
CA VAL A 50 0.77 -4.37 -8.68
C VAL A 50 1.19 -3.23 -9.59
N LEU A 51 0.36 -2.89 -10.57
CA LEU A 51 0.51 -1.70 -11.38
C LEU A 51 -0.18 -0.52 -10.69
N LEU A 52 0.56 0.57 -10.47
CA LEU A 52 0.04 1.87 -10.09
C LEU A 52 0.08 2.80 -11.31
N ASN A 53 -1.07 3.33 -11.71
CA ASN A 53 -1.18 4.34 -12.76
C ASN A 53 -2.45 5.20 -12.54
N LYS A 54 -2.87 5.94 -13.57
CA LYS A 54 -4.06 6.82 -13.52
C LYS A 54 -5.36 6.10 -13.18
N GLN A 55 -5.45 4.78 -13.40
CA GLN A 55 -6.61 3.98 -13.06
C GLN A 55 -6.60 3.51 -11.60
N GLY A 56 -5.54 3.82 -10.85
CA GLY A 56 -5.32 3.37 -9.48
C GLY A 56 -4.36 2.19 -9.40
N PHE A 57 -4.64 1.27 -8.47
CA PHE A 57 -3.80 0.13 -8.13
C PHE A 57 -4.42 -1.16 -8.67
N ARG A 58 -3.67 -1.95 -9.43
CA ARG A 58 -4.18 -3.20 -10.03
C ARG A 58 -3.23 -4.35 -9.82
N VAL A 59 -3.73 -5.48 -9.31
CA VAL A 59 -2.94 -6.72 -9.21
C VAL A 59 -2.76 -7.32 -10.60
N VAL A 60 -1.52 -7.36 -11.07
CA VAL A 60 -1.16 -7.89 -12.40
C VAL A 60 -0.57 -9.30 -12.35
N ALA A 61 -0.03 -9.71 -11.21
CA ALA A 61 0.45 -11.07 -10.97
C ALA A 61 0.43 -11.45 -9.48
N LYS A 62 0.45 -12.75 -9.22
CA LYS A 62 0.64 -13.36 -7.88
C LYS A 62 2.09 -13.80 -7.62
N ALA A 63 3.02 -13.04 -8.21
CA ALA A 63 4.46 -13.22 -8.08
C ALA A 63 5.11 -11.85 -8.29
N PHE A 64 6.33 -11.67 -7.77
CA PHE A 64 7.11 -10.45 -7.98
C PHE A 64 7.59 -10.32 -9.42
N ASP A 65 7.72 -9.08 -9.87
CA ASP A 65 8.32 -8.71 -11.15
C ASP A 65 7.69 -9.43 -12.35
N GLN A 66 6.38 -9.64 -12.27
CA GLN A 66 5.58 -10.27 -13.33
C GLN A 66 4.33 -9.46 -13.62
N ASP A 67 3.97 -9.39 -14.90
CA ASP A 67 2.66 -8.94 -15.35
C ASP A 67 2.03 -10.07 -16.18
N THR A 68 1.11 -10.78 -15.55
CA THR A 68 0.34 -11.87 -16.17
C THR A 68 -1.07 -11.44 -16.53
N ASN A 69 -1.38 -10.15 -16.41
CA ASN A 69 -2.71 -9.57 -16.61
C ASN A 69 -3.82 -10.34 -15.88
N THR A 70 -3.56 -10.74 -14.63
CA THR A 70 -4.47 -11.62 -13.86
C THR A 70 -5.80 -10.99 -13.46
N SER A 71 -5.88 -9.66 -13.47
CA SER A 71 -7.07 -8.92 -13.07
C SER A 71 -7.25 -7.69 -13.93
N GLN A 72 -8.50 -7.40 -14.29
CA GLN A 72 -8.91 -6.14 -14.92
C GLN A 72 -9.40 -5.11 -13.91
N PHE A 73 -9.49 -5.49 -12.63
CA PHE A 73 -10.03 -4.65 -11.58
C PHE A 73 -8.95 -3.76 -10.95
N SER A 74 -9.20 -2.46 -10.94
CA SER A 74 -8.34 -1.47 -10.28
C SER A 74 -9.01 -0.94 -9.02
N TYR A 75 -8.22 -0.74 -7.97
CA TYR A 75 -8.62 -0.12 -6.71
C TYR A 75 -8.21 1.34 -6.73
N GLU A 76 -9.06 2.22 -6.23
CA GLU A 76 -8.78 3.67 -6.21
C GLU A 76 -7.64 4.03 -5.26
N THR A 77 -7.49 3.30 -4.16
CA THR A 77 -6.48 3.58 -3.11
C THR A 77 -5.69 2.32 -2.76
N HIS A 78 -4.45 2.51 -2.29
CA HIS A 78 -3.63 1.41 -1.78
C HIS A 78 -4.32 0.70 -0.61
N PHE A 79 -5.02 1.44 0.26
CA PHE A 79 -5.79 0.85 1.37
C PHE A 79 -6.88 -0.11 0.88
N ALA A 80 -7.67 0.29 -0.13
CA ALA A 80 -8.73 -0.55 -0.69
C ALA A 80 -8.16 -1.84 -1.31
N LEU A 81 -7.00 -1.76 -1.95
CA LEU A 81 -6.28 -2.93 -2.44
C LEU A 81 -5.79 -3.83 -1.30
N LEU A 82 -5.00 -3.26 -0.37
CA LEU A 82 -4.31 -4.00 0.68
C LEU A 82 -5.29 -4.68 1.64
N SER A 83 -6.37 -3.99 2.01
CA SER A 83 -7.44 -4.57 2.83
C SER A 83 -8.21 -5.70 2.14
N ASN A 84 -8.20 -5.74 0.80
CA ASN A 84 -8.81 -6.81 0.02
C ASN A 84 -7.89 -8.04 -0.12
N ILE A 85 -6.60 -7.83 -0.36
CA ILE A 85 -5.64 -8.92 -0.60
C ILE A 85 -5.03 -9.50 0.69
N SER A 86 -5.12 -8.79 1.81
CA SER A 86 -4.58 -9.23 3.11
C SER A 86 -5.57 -8.97 4.24
N LYS A 87 -5.99 -10.03 4.93
CA LYS A 87 -6.86 -9.92 6.11
C LYS A 87 -6.07 -9.42 7.32
N SER A 88 -4.81 -9.86 7.42
CA SER A 88 -3.88 -9.45 8.47
C SER A 88 -3.51 -7.97 8.36
N TYR A 89 -3.44 -7.41 7.16
CA TYR A 89 -3.25 -5.96 6.95
C TYR A 89 -4.33 -5.15 7.66
N SER A 90 -5.61 -5.43 7.39
CA SER A 90 -6.73 -4.73 8.01
C SER A 90 -6.71 -4.82 9.54
N ARG A 91 -6.36 -5.99 10.07
CA ARG A 91 -6.20 -6.18 11.51
C ARG A 91 -5.06 -5.32 12.06
N ARG A 92 -3.88 -5.37 11.45
CA ARG A 92 -2.68 -4.66 11.91
C ARG A 92 -2.86 -3.14 11.83
N PHE A 93 -3.51 -2.66 10.77
CA PHE A 93 -3.87 -1.26 10.62
C PHE A 93 -4.79 -0.79 11.75
N ASN A 94 -5.84 -1.56 12.06
CA ASN A 94 -6.74 -1.25 13.16
C ASN A 94 -6.03 -1.24 14.53
N GLU A 95 -5.13 -2.18 14.76
CA GLU A 95 -4.28 -2.21 15.96
C GLU A 95 -3.40 -0.95 16.06
N LEU A 96 -2.78 -0.52 14.95
CA LEU A 96 -1.96 0.70 14.90
C LEU A 96 -2.79 1.96 15.19
N VAL A 97 -3.98 2.06 14.59
CA VAL A 97 -4.91 3.18 14.83
C VAL A 97 -5.35 3.20 16.30
N ALA A 98 -5.71 2.06 16.88
CA ALA A 98 -6.10 1.97 18.28
C ALA A 98 -4.98 2.41 19.24
N VAL A 99 -3.74 2.00 18.97
CA VAL A 99 -2.57 2.46 19.74
C VAL A 99 -2.42 3.98 19.66
N LYS A 100 -2.49 4.55 18.45
CA LYS A 100 -2.37 6.01 18.25
C LYS A 100 -3.48 6.80 18.94
N LEU A 101 -4.72 6.32 18.87
CA LEU A 101 -5.84 6.94 19.57
C LEU A 101 -5.66 6.91 21.09
N ASN A 102 -5.16 5.80 21.64
CA ASN A 102 -4.88 5.68 23.08
C ASN A 102 -3.72 6.57 23.53
N GLU A 103 -2.68 6.76 22.70
CA GLU A 103 -1.59 7.71 22.97
C GLU A 103 -2.12 9.14 23.07
N VAL A 104 -2.97 9.55 22.12
CA VAL A 104 -3.58 10.88 22.10
C VAL A 104 -4.54 11.06 23.28
N ALA A 105 -5.44 10.11 23.52
CA ALA A 105 -6.38 10.18 24.64
C ALA A 105 -5.68 10.15 26.01
N GLY A 106 -4.58 9.40 26.14
CA GLY A 106 -3.75 9.36 27.34
C GLY A 106 -2.98 10.66 27.59
N SER A 107 -2.66 11.43 26.54
CA SER A 107 -2.00 12.74 26.64
C SER A 107 -2.93 13.87 27.11
N CYS A 108 -4.25 13.66 27.13
CA CYS A 108 -5.24 14.59 27.65
C CYS A 108 -5.50 14.45 29.17
N LYS A 109 -4.62 13.80 29.94
CA LYS A 109 -4.71 13.86 31.41
C LYS A 109 -4.25 15.23 31.89
N ASP A 110 -5.24 16.07 32.12
CA ASP A 110 -5.22 17.42 32.67
C ASP A 110 -4.09 17.67 33.67
N THR A 111 -3.19 18.60 33.33
CA THR A 111 -2.42 19.35 34.33
C THR A 111 -3.33 20.43 34.92
N ASP A 112 -4.24 20.02 35.79
CA ASP A 112 -4.88 20.90 36.77
C ASP A 112 -4.20 20.67 38.12
N ASN A 113 -3.19 21.49 38.43
CA ASN A 113 -2.78 21.79 39.81
C ASN A 113 -2.13 23.16 39.91
#